data_AF-A0A7R8ZN52-F1
#
_entry.id   AF-A0A7R8ZN52-F1
#
_cell.length_a   1.000
_cell.length_b   1.000
_cell.length_c   1.000
_cell.angle_alpha   90.00
_cell.angle_beta   90.00
_cell.angle_gamma   90.00
#
_symmetry.space_group_name_H-M   'P 1'
#
loop_
_entity.id
_entity.type
_entity.pdbx_description
1 polymer ?
#
loop_
_entity_poly.entity_id
_entity_poly.type
_entity_poly.pdbx_seq_one_letter_code
_entity_poly.pdbx_strand_id
1 'polypeptide(L)'
;MLFIRRLHGAFMVAAWIGAASCGILLARYFKKTWVGSQCCGKDLWFVFHRFFMVLTWVLTVAGVVLMLVELKGLSAIPIDKNPHALLGGISTILCFLNPFMALCRPAPDAKSRPIFNWSHWFVGNAAQILGIVAIFYAIELPKASLPTWMNWVVVAFVAFHVLAHLALSLHEKYVSRPTVGPLEGLAGAGLGMFSSSREQRQHEMYAMREIGMSNSPMYMEGKLEPKGGSFRRTMLGLYLVINWLFTAVLVVIVVLAPIEDYLKNWSLK
;
A
#
# COMPACT_ATOMS: atom_id res chain seq x y z
N MET A 1 -14.98 1.21 -28.19
CA MET A 1 -15.77 1.23 -26.95
C MET A 1 -15.43 0.06 -26.00
N LEU A 2 -15.69 -1.20 -26.36
CA LEU A 2 -15.36 -2.35 -25.48
C LEU A 2 -13.87 -2.44 -25.06
N PHE A 3 -12.94 -2.19 -25.99
CA PHE A 3 -11.50 -2.17 -25.71
C PHE A 3 -11.11 -1.14 -24.64
N ILE A 4 -11.72 0.05 -24.66
CA ILE A 4 -11.44 1.13 -23.70
C ILE A 4 -11.87 0.71 -22.29
N ARG A 5 -13.04 0.08 -22.15
CA ARG A 5 -13.54 -0.46 -20.87
C ARG A 5 -12.63 -1.55 -20.30
N ARG A 6 -12.15 -2.46 -21.15
CA ARG A 6 -11.20 -3.51 -20.74
C ARG A 6 -9.87 -2.91 -20.29
N LEU A 7 -9.35 -1.92 -21.02
CA LEU A 7 -8.10 -1.24 -20.66
C LEU A 7 -8.24 -0.44 -19.35
N HIS A 8 -9.37 0.23 -19.15
CA HIS A 8 -9.70 0.86 -17.86
C HIS A 8 -9.66 -0.16 -16.72
N GLY A 9 -10.38 -1.28 -16.86
CA GLY A 9 -10.42 -2.31 -15.82
C GLY A 9 -9.03 -2.90 -15.55
N ALA A 10 -8.23 -3.15 -16.58
CA ALA A 10 -6.85 -3.62 -16.45
C ALA A 10 -5.97 -2.63 -15.66
N PHE A 11 -6.07 -1.33 -15.97
CA PHE A 11 -5.33 -0.30 -15.24
C PHE A 11 -5.80 -0.16 -13.79
N MET A 12 -7.10 -0.25 -13.53
CA MET A 12 -7.62 -0.20 -12.16
C MET A 12 -7.18 -1.41 -11.34
N VAL A 13 -7.21 -2.62 -11.89
CA VAL A 13 -6.68 -3.82 -11.21
C VAL A 13 -5.19 -3.68 -10.95
N ALA A 14 -4.39 -3.28 -11.94
CA ALA A 14 -2.96 -3.09 -11.76
C ALA A 14 -2.61 -2.00 -10.75
N ALA A 15 -3.38 -0.91 -10.70
CA ALA A 15 -3.22 0.17 -9.74
C ALA A 15 -3.56 -0.29 -8.31
N TRP A 16 -4.75 -0.82 -8.09
CA TRP A 16 -5.30 -1.04 -6.74
C TRP A 16 -4.90 -2.38 -6.12
N ILE A 17 -4.94 -3.47 -6.89
CA ILE A 17 -4.55 -4.80 -6.41
C ILE A 17 -3.02 -4.91 -6.44
N GLY A 18 -2.42 -4.50 -7.56
CA GLY A 18 -0.97 -4.55 -7.79
C GLY A 18 -0.21 -3.52 -6.96
N ALA A 19 -0.08 -2.32 -7.52
CA ALA A 19 0.85 -1.30 -7.05
C ALA A 19 0.50 -0.72 -5.67
N ALA A 20 -0.77 -0.39 -5.41
CA ALA A 20 -1.19 0.26 -4.18
C ALA A 20 -0.92 -0.63 -2.95
N SER A 21 -1.28 -1.91 -3.05
CA SER A 21 -1.08 -2.92 -2.00
C SER A 21 0.41 -3.08 -1.67
N CYS A 22 1.28 -3.18 -2.69
CA CYS A 22 2.73 -3.25 -2.49
C CYS A 22 3.26 -2.00 -1.79
N GLY A 23 2.87 -0.81 -2.26
CA GLY A 23 3.37 0.45 -1.71
C GLY A 23 2.92 0.70 -0.27
N ILE A 24 1.68 0.35 0.09
CA ILE A 24 1.15 0.51 1.46
C ILE A 24 1.82 -0.47 2.42
N LEU A 25 1.98 -1.73 2.01
CA LEU A 25 2.67 -2.76 2.80
C LEU A 25 4.13 -2.36 3.09
N LEU A 26 4.85 -1.85 2.09
CA LEU A 26 6.21 -1.31 2.23
C LEU A 26 6.29 -0.16 3.26
N ALA A 27 5.42 0.85 3.14
CA ALA A 27 5.43 1.99 4.06
C ALA A 27 5.04 1.62 5.50
N ARG A 28 4.33 0.51 5.68
CA ARG A 28 3.89 0.06 7.01
C ARG A 28 4.97 -0.73 7.74
N TYR A 29 5.53 -1.77 7.11
CA TYR A 29 6.36 -2.76 7.82
C TYR A 29 7.85 -2.71 7.49
N PHE A 30 8.26 -1.97 6.45
CA PHE A 30 9.62 -2.06 5.91
C PHE A 30 10.52 -0.86 6.24
N LYS A 31 10.02 0.08 7.05
CA LYS A 31 10.78 1.27 7.48
C LYS A 31 12.10 0.92 8.18
N LYS A 32 12.15 -0.21 8.90
CA LYS A 32 13.31 -0.66 9.68
C LYS A 32 14.04 -1.87 9.06
N THR A 33 13.79 -2.19 7.78
CA THR A 33 14.30 -3.45 7.16
C THR A 33 15.61 -3.28 6.39
N TRP A 34 15.98 -2.04 6.04
CA TRP A 34 17.20 -1.69 5.31
C TRP A 34 17.91 -0.52 5.98
N VAL A 35 18.09 -0.61 7.29
CA VAL A 35 18.76 0.44 8.06
C VAL A 35 20.22 0.52 7.61
N GLY A 36 20.66 1.69 7.16
CA GLY A 36 22.01 1.90 6.61
C GLY A 36 22.16 1.66 5.10
N SER A 37 21.15 1.13 4.41
CA SER A 37 21.13 1.04 2.94
C SER A 37 20.25 2.15 2.35
N GLN A 38 20.88 3.09 1.65
CA GLN A 38 20.21 4.24 1.06
C GLN A 38 20.42 4.27 -0.46
N CYS A 39 19.40 4.71 -1.18
CA CYS A 39 19.49 5.02 -2.60
C CYS A 39 19.25 6.52 -2.77
N CYS A 40 20.22 7.23 -3.35
CA CYS A 40 20.16 8.69 -3.53
C CYS A 40 19.89 9.46 -2.22
N GLY A 41 20.53 9.03 -1.12
CA GLY A 41 20.39 9.64 0.21
C GLY A 41 19.00 9.46 0.84
N LYS A 42 18.17 8.57 0.29
CA LYS A 42 16.85 8.24 0.84
C LYS A 42 16.81 6.76 1.21
N ASP A 43 16.08 6.45 2.28
CA ASP A 43 15.88 5.08 2.71
C ASP A 43 15.19 4.26 1.61
N LEU A 44 15.64 3.01 1.43
CA LEU A 44 15.19 2.17 0.34
C LEU A 44 13.67 1.91 0.34
N TRP A 45 13.09 1.72 1.54
CA TRP A 45 11.64 1.55 1.70
C TRP A 45 10.85 2.74 1.16
N PHE A 46 11.39 3.97 1.32
CA PHE A 46 10.73 5.20 0.90
C PHE A 46 10.80 5.35 -0.62
N VAL A 47 11.91 4.96 -1.23
CA VAL A 47 12.07 4.94 -2.69
C VAL A 47 11.08 3.97 -3.31
N PHE A 48 10.99 2.73 -2.82
CA PHE A 48 10.05 1.75 -3.34
C PHE A 48 8.59 2.12 -3.08
N HIS A 49 8.25 2.61 -1.88
CA HIS A 49 6.91 3.11 -1.59
C HIS A 49 6.50 4.21 -2.59
N ARG A 50 7.38 5.19 -2.81
CA ARG A 50 7.11 6.28 -3.76
C ARG A 50 6.96 5.76 -5.18
N PHE A 51 7.80 4.82 -5.63
CA PHE A 51 7.68 4.20 -6.95
C PHE A 51 6.29 3.55 -7.14
N PHE A 52 5.86 2.71 -6.20
CA PHE A 52 4.55 2.05 -6.28
C PHE A 52 3.38 3.03 -6.18
N MET A 53 3.48 4.07 -5.34
CA MET A 53 2.43 5.10 -5.23
C MET A 53 2.31 5.95 -6.50
N VAL A 54 3.43 6.32 -7.12
CA VAL A 54 3.42 7.03 -8.41
C VAL A 54 2.85 6.13 -9.52
N LEU A 55 3.24 4.85 -9.55
CA LEU A 55 2.68 3.89 -10.50
C LEU A 55 1.16 3.75 -10.33
N THR A 56 0.69 3.63 -9.08
CA THR A 56 -0.74 3.63 -8.74
C THR A 56 -1.43 4.88 -9.28
N TRP A 57 -0.86 6.05 -9.00
CA TRP A 57 -1.42 7.32 -9.42
C TRP A 57 -1.53 7.44 -10.94
N VAL A 58 -0.45 7.14 -11.68
CA VAL A 58 -0.42 7.21 -13.15
C VAL A 58 -1.44 6.25 -13.77
N LEU A 59 -1.50 4.99 -13.29
CA LEU A 59 -2.47 4.01 -13.79
C LEU A 59 -3.91 4.43 -13.49
N THR A 60 -4.19 4.97 -12.31
CA THR A 60 -5.51 5.50 -11.95
C THR A 60 -5.89 6.68 -12.84
N VAL A 61 -4.99 7.65 -13.07
CA VAL A 61 -5.23 8.79 -13.98
C VAL A 61 -5.56 8.28 -15.38
N ALA A 62 -4.72 7.40 -15.93
CA ALA A 62 -4.92 6.84 -17.27
C ALA A 62 -6.25 6.08 -17.36
N GLY A 63 -6.58 5.25 -16.36
CA GLY A 63 -7.83 4.51 -16.31
C GLY A 63 -9.06 5.41 -16.24
N VAL A 64 -9.02 6.49 -15.46
CA VAL A 64 -10.13 7.46 -15.39
C VAL A 64 -10.29 8.21 -16.72
N VAL A 65 -9.18 8.66 -17.32
CA VAL A 65 -9.22 9.32 -18.64
C VAL A 65 -9.85 8.42 -19.70
N LEU A 66 -9.49 7.13 -19.73
CA LEU A 66 -10.09 6.14 -20.63
C LEU A 66 -11.62 6.08 -20.44
N MET A 67 -12.11 6.06 -19.21
CA MET A 67 -13.56 6.04 -18.96
C MET A 67 -14.25 7.36 -19.30
N LEU A 68 -13.61 8.51 -19.06
CA LEU A 68 -14.18 9.80 -19.46
C LEU A 68 -14.32 9.90 -20.98
N VAL A 69 -13.37 9.36 -21.74
CA VAL A 69 -13.43 9.26 -23.20
C VAL A 69 -14.55 8.31 -23.65
N GLU A 70 -14.67 7.13 -23.02
CA GLU A 70 -15.74 6.16 -23.31
C GLU A 70 -17.13 6.75 -23.07
N LEU A 71 -17.29 7.51 -21.98
CA LEU A 71 -18.56 8.13 -21.58
C LEU A 71 -18.83 9.47 -22.29
N LYS A 72 -17.92 9.94 -23.15
CA LYS A 72 -17.98 11.25 -23.85
C LYS A 72 -18.20 12.44 -22.88
N GLY A 73 -17.64 12.36 -21.67
CA GLY A 73 -17.73 13.41 -20.65
C GLY A 73 -18.04 12.87 -19.25
N LEU A 74 -18.17 13.80 -18.30
CA LEU A 74 -18.66 13.51 -16.94
C LEU A 74 -20.16 13.20 -17.03
N SER A 75 -20.50 11.94 -17.23
CA SER A 75 -21.88 11.49 -17.08
C SER A 75 -22.30 11.73 -15.63
N ALA A 76 -23.34 12.53 -15.39
CA ALA A 76 -23.98 12.62 -14.08
C ALA A 76 -24.68 11.29 -13.80
N ILE A 77 -23.94 10.32 -13.24
CA ILE A 77 -24.51 9.02 -12.91
C ILE A 77 -25.18 9.15 -11.54
N PRO A 78 -26.49 8.90 -11.42
CA PRO A 78 -27.20 8.92 -10.14
C PRO A 78 -26.52 7.96 -9.15
N ILE A 79 -26.31 8.47 -7.92
CA ILE A 79 -25.56 7.85 -6.83
C ILE A 79 -26.11 6.45 -6.48
N ASP A 80 -27.43 6.25 -6.67
CA ASP A 80 -28.17 5.02 -6.40
C ASP A 80 -28.02 3.94 -7.48
N LYS A 81 -27.64 4.30 -8.72
CA LYS A 81 -27.66 3.38 -9.87
C LYS A 81 -26.30 2.77 -10.23
N ASN A 82 -25.20 3.32 -9.71
CA ASN A 82 -23.86 2.83 -10.04
C ASN A 82 -22.88 2.96 -8.85
N PRO A 83 -22.96 2.04 -7.87
CA PRO A 83 -22.07 2.06 -6.72
C PRO A 83 -20.59 1.93 -7.10
N HIS A 84 -20.26 1.23 -8.20
CA HIS A 84 -18.91 1.15 -8.73
C HIS A 84 -18.34 2.54 -9.08
N ALA A 85 -19.08 3.32 -9.88
CA ALA A 85 -18.63 4.65 -10.30
C ALA A 85 -18.49 5.62 -9.12
N LEU A 86 -19.39 5.54 -8.14
CA LEU A 86 -19.33 6.36 -6.93
C LEU A 86 -18.08 6.04 -6.09
N LEU A 87 -17.91 4.77 -5.70
CA LEU A 87 -16.80 4.36 -4.84
C LEU A 87 -15.46 4.50 -5.55
N GLY A 88 -15.40 4.18 -6.84
CA GLY A 88 -14.22 4.41 -7.68
C GLY A 88 -13.89 5.90 -7.84
N GLY A 89 -14.91 6.76 -7.95
CA GLY A 89 -14.76 8.21 -7.99
C GLY A 89 -14.20 8.78 -6.69
N ILE A 90 -14.78 8.41 -5.54
CA ILE A 90 -14.29 8.83 -4.22
C ILE A 90 -12.86 8.31 -4.00
N SER A 91 -12.60 7.04 -4.29
CA SER A 91 -11.28 6.43 -4.21
C SER A 91 -10.25 7.16 -5.08
N THR A 92 -10.62 7.54 -6.31
CA THR A 92 -9.79 8.35 -7.20
C THR A 92 -9.49 9.72 -6.61
N ILE A 93 -10.49 10.44 -6.10
CA ILE A 93 -10.28 11.76 -5.47
C ILE A 93 -9.28 11.65 -4.31
N LEU A 94 -9.47 10.67 -3.42
CA LEU A 94 -8.54 10.44 -2.32
C LEU A 94 -7.13 10.07 -2.82
N CYS A 95 -7.03 9.24 -3.87
CA CYS A 95 -5.77 8.89 -4.53
C CYS A 95 -5.04 10.13 -5.06
N PHE A 96 -5.77 11.09 -5.64
CA PHE A 96 -5.22 12.34 -6.14
C PHE A 96 -4.79 13.29 -5.02
N LEU A 97 -5.57 13.40 -3.94
CA LEU A 97 -5.24 14.26 -2.81
C LEU A 97 -3.98 13.79 -2.08
N ASN A 98 -3.76 12.48 -1.99
CA ASN A 98 -2.71 11.92 -1.13
C ASN A 98 -1.27 12.34 -1.52
N PRO A 99 -0.88 12.38 -2.80
CA PRO A 99 0.39 12.96 -3.24
C PRO A 99 0.56 14.44 -2.94
N PHE A 100 -0.48 15.27 -3.11
CA PHE A 100 -0.41 16.71 -2.80
C PHE A 100 -0.20 16.93 -1.30
N MET A 101 -0.90 16.17 -0.46
CA MET A 101 -0.61 16.17 0.98
C MET A 101 0.85 15.81 1.24
N ALA A 102 1.38 14.79 0.55
CA ALA A 102 2.77 14.35 0.70
C ALA A 102 3.80 15.39 0.22
N LEU A 103 3.46 16.28 -0.72
CA LEU A 103 4.30 17.42 -1.11
C LEU A 103 4.36 18.46 0.00
N CYS A 104 3.25 18.68 0.71
CA CYS A 104 3.17 19.57 1.88
C CYS A 104 3.71 18.91 3.18
N ARG A 105 4.53 17.86 3.05
CA ARG A 105 5.07 17.10 4.20
C ARG A 105 5.90 18.03 5.10
N PRO A 106 5.51 18.22 6.38
CA PRO A 106 6.27 19.04 7.32
C PRO A 106 7.67 18.49 7.60
N ALA A 107 8.58 19.33 8.11
CA ALA A 107 9.90 18.92 8.57
C ALA A 107 9.81 17.77 9.62
N PRO A 108 10.83 16.91 9.74
CA PRO A 108 10.80 15.75 10.65
C PRO A 108 10.54 16.08 12.13
N ASP A 109 10.84 17.30 12.55
CA ASP A 109 10.74 17.84 13.91
C ASP A 109 9.55 18.78 14.12
N ALA A 110 8.75 19.05 13.08
CA ALA A 110 7.60 19.93 13.19
C ALA A 110 6.47 19.30 14.05
N LYS A 111 5.82 20.10 14.90
CA LYS A 111 4.67 19.69 15.73
C LYS A 111 3.48 19.18 14.92
N SER A 112 3.34 19.61 13.66
CA SER A 112 2.29 19.16 12.73
C SER A 112 2.57 17.79 12.08
N ARG A 113 3.77 17.21 12.29
CA ARG A 113 4.17 15.96 11.66
C ARG A 113 3.33 14.73 12.06
N PRO A 114 2.89 14.56 13.32
CA PRO A 114 2.00 13.46 13.70
C PRO A 114 0.64 13.54 12.99
N ILE A 115 0.06 14.75 12.91
CA ILE A 115 -1.21 15.00 12.22
C ILE A 115 -1.05 14.66 10.73
N PHE A 116 0.01 15.14 10.09
CA PHE A 116 0.32 14.78 8.71
C PHE A 116 0.43 13.26 8.51
N ASN A 117 1.19 12.57 9.38
CA ASN A 117 1.37 11.12 9.25
C ASN A 117 0.04 10.38 9.39
N TRP A 118 -0.82 10.78 10.33
CA TRP A 118 -2.14 10.18 10.53
C TRP A 118 -3.07 10.44 9.35
N SER A 119 -3.16 11.69 8.89
CA SER A 119 -4.02 12.07 7.76
C SER A 119 -3.57 11.40 6.46
N HIS A 120 -2.26 11.39 6.16
CA HIS A 120 -1.70 10.74 4.97
C HIS A 120 -1.92 9.22 5.00
N TRP A 121 -1.76 8.61 6.17
CA TRP A 121 -2.06 7.20 6.36
C TRP A 121 -3.55 6.91 6.16
N PHE A 122 -4.44 7.70 6.78
CA PHE A 122 -5.89 7.50 6.72
C PHE A 122 -6.41 7.63 5.29
N VAL A 123 -6.08 8.73 4.61
CA VAL A 123 -6.50 8.98 3.22
C VAL A 123 -6.00 7.88 2.29
N GLY A 124 -4.74 7.45 2.42
CA GLY A 124 -4.18 6.38 1.61
C GLY A 124 -4.88 5.03 1.79
N ASN A 125 -5.15 4.62 3.04
CA ASN A 125 -5.82 3.34 3.32
C ASN A 125 -7.31 3.39 2.95
N ALA A 126 -7.99 4.52 3.20
CA ALA A 126 -9.38 4.72 2.77
C ALA A 126 -9.52 4.64 1.25
N ALA A 127 -8.60 5.27 0.49
CA ALA A 127 -8.57 5.18 -0.97
C ALA A 127 -8.43 3.73 -1.44
N GLN A 128 -7.51 2.95 -0.85
CA GLN A 128 -7.28 1.56 -1.22
C GLN A 128 -8.52 0.69 -0.94
N ILE A 129 -9.11 0.80 0.26
CA ILE A 129 -10.31 0.01 0.63
C ILE A 129 -11.46 0.32 -0.34
N LEU A 130 -11.74 1.60 -0.57
CA LEU A 130 -12.79 2.01 -1.50
C LEU A 130 -12.51 1.54 -2.94
N GLY A 131 -11.23 1.53 -3.36
CA GLY A 131 -10.82 1.02 -4.67
C GLY A 131 -11.07 -0.48 -4.83
N ILE A 132 -10.74 -1.27 -3.81
CA ILE A 132 -11.01 -2.73 -3.80
C ILE A 132 -12.52 -2.99 -3.80
N VAL A 133 -13.30 -2.27 -2.99
CA VAL A 133 -14.76 -2.41 -2.98
C VAL A 133 -15.37 -2.00 -4.33
N ALA A 134 -14.84 -0.95 -4.98
CA ALA A 134 -15.25 -0.57 -6.32
C ALA A 134 -14.97 -1.68 -7.35
N ILE A 135 -13.87 -2.44 -7.22
CA ILE A 135 -13.59 -3.60 -8.09
C ILE A 135 -14.65 -4.69 -7.92
N PHE A 136 -15.09 -4.99 -6.69
CA PHE A 136 -16.19 -5.94 -6.47
C PHE A 136 -17.48 -5.50 -7.18
N TYR A 137 -17.87 -4.23 -7.03
CA TYR A 137 -19.03 -3.71 -7.75
C TYR A 137 -18.85 -3.69 -9.27
N ALA A 138 -17.62 -3.63 -9.78
CA ALA A 138 -17.34 -3.67 -11.21
C ALA A 138 -17.67 -5.04 -11.82
N ILE A 139 -17.43 -6.12 -11.08
CA ILE A 139 -17.67 -7.51 -11.52
C ILE A 139 -19.16 -7.74 -11.78
N GLU A 140 -20.02 -7.16 -10.93
CA GLU A 140 -21.47 -7.26 -11.04
C GLU A 140 -22.08 -6.38 -12.15
N LEU A 141 -21.28 -5.52 -12.81
CA LEU A 141 -21.79 -4.69 -13.90
C LEU A 141 -22.01 -5.51 -15.18
N PRO A 142 -23.23 -5.56 -15.74
CA PRO A 142 -23.49 -6.30 -16.98
C PRO A 142 -22.63 -5.81 -18.17
N LYS A 143 -22.28 -4.53 -18.16
CA LYS A 143 -21.46 -3.87 -19.19
C LYS A 143 -19.99 -4.28 -19.17
N ALA A 144 -19.51 -4.89 -18.08
CA ALA A 144 -18.15 -5.37 -17.95
C ALA A 144 -17.96 -6.78 -18.54
N SER A 145 -19.05 -7.55 -18.67
CA SER A 145 -19.06 -8.92 -19.19
C SER A 145 -18.01 -9.81 -18.50
N LEU A 146 -17.83 -9.61 -17.20
CA LEU A 146 -16.86 -10.34 -16.39
C LEU A 146 -17.48 -11.62 -15.84
N PRO A 147 -16.69 -12.71 -15.74
CA PRO A 147 -17.13 -13.93 -15.07
C PRO A 147 -17.47 -13.67 -13.60
N THR A 148 -18.60 -14.18 -13.13
CA THR A 148 -18.99 -14.07 -11.70
C THR A 148 -18.00 -14.77 -10.77
N TRP A 149 -17.29 -15.80 -11.25
CA TRP A 149 -16.25 -16.49 -10.48
C TRP A 149 -15.01 -15.61 -10.21
N MET A 150 -14.83 -14.50 -10.94
CA MET A 150 -13.78 -13.52 -10.65
C MET A 150 -13.87 -12.97 -9.22
N ASN A 151 -15.08 -12.87 -8.65
CA ASN A 151 -15.28 -12.47 -7.26
C ASN A 151 -14.46 -13.34 -6.29
N TRP A 152 -14.40 -14.65 -6.52
CA TRP A 152 -13.64 -15.56 -5.66
C TRP A 152 -12.13 -15.33 -5.75
N VAL A 153 -11.63 -14.94 -6.93
CA VAL A 153 -10.21 -14.59 -7.11
C VAL A 153 -9.88 -13.30 -6.33
N VAL A 154 -10.76 -12.30 -6.38
CA VAL A 154 -10.59 -11.05 -5.61
C VAL A 154 -10.70 -11.33 -4.10
N VAL A 155 -11.65 -12.18 -3.65
CA VAL A 155 -11.76 -12.61 -2.24
C VAL A 155 -10.47 -13.32 -1.79
N ALA A 156 -9.94 -14.24 -2.59
CA ALA A 156 -8.69 -14.93 -2.28
C ALA A 156 -7.51 -13.95 -2.16
N PHE A 157 -7.44 -12.95 -3.05
CA PHE A 157 -6.47 -11.87 -2.94
C PHE A 157 -6.64 -11.08 -1.63
N VAL A 158 -7.87 -10.67 -1.28
CA VAL A 158 -8.14 -9.91 -0.05
C VAL A 158 -7.75 -10.72 1.18
N ALA A 159 -8.10 -12.01 1.23
CA ALA A 159 -7.70 -12.90 2.31
C ALA A 159 -6.18 -13.00 2.43
N PHE A 160 -5.48 -13.22 1.31
CA PHE A 160 -4.02 -13.23 1.27
C PHE A 160 -3.42 -11.90 1.76
N HIS A 161 -3.94 -10.76 1.29
CA HIS A 161 -3.47 -9.43 1.67
C HIS A 161 -3.62 -9.20 3.18
N VAL A 162 -4.79 -9.52 3.74
CA VAL A 162 -5.05 -9.42 5.19
C VAL A 162 -4.14 -10.35 5.98
N LEU A 163 -3.97 -11.61 5.56
CA LEU A 163 -3.08 -12.56 6.23
C LEU A 163 -1.63 -12.10 6.22
N ALA A 164 -1.14 -11.51 5.12
CA ALA A 164 0.20 -10.92 5.05
C ALA A 164 0.35 -9.75 6.03
N HIS A 165 -0.64 -8.85 6.09
CA HIS A 165 -0.67 -7.75 7.06
C HIS A 165 -0.67 -8.28 8.51
N LEU A 166 -1.45 -9.30 8.81
CA LEU A 166 -1.49 -9.92 10.15
C LEU A 166 -0.15 -10.58 10.49
N ALA A 167 0.42 -11.37 9.59
CA ALA A 167 1.70 -12.04 9.79
C ALA A 167 2.84 -11.04 10.06
N LEU A 168 2.93 -9.96 9.27
CA LEU A 168 3.93 -8.91 9.46
C LEU A 168 3.70 -8.12 10.75
N SER A 169 2.44 -7.82 11.10
CA SER A 169 2.10 -7.12 12.36
C SER A 169 2.44 -7.96 13.59
N LEU A 170 2.15 -9.26 13.55
CA LEU A 170 2.52 -10.22 14.59
C LEU A 170 4.05 -10.30 14.71
N HIS A 171 4.75 -10.48 13.59
CA HIS A 171 6.21 -10.51 13.58
C HIS A 171 6.83 -9.23 14.17
N GLU A 172 6.33 -8.05 13.82
CA GLU A 172 6.78 -6.80 14.44
C GLU A 172 6.55 -6.79 15.95
N LYS A 173 5.39 -7.27 16.41
CA LYS A 173 5.09 -7.37 17.85
C LYS A 173 6.04 -8.34 18.56
N TYR A 174 6.34 -9.50 17.96
CA TYR A 174 7.25 -10.50 18.55
C TYR A 174 8.71 -10.02 18.57
N VAL A 175 9.17 -9.43 17.48
CA VAL A 175 10.54 -8.90 17.36
C VAL A 175 10.76 -7.66 18.23
N SER A 176 9.74 -6.81 18.39
CA SER A 176 9.85 -5.57 19.17
C SER A 176 9.59 -5.76 20.67
N ARG A 177 9.41 -6.99 21.15
CA ARG A 177 9.33 -7.25 22.61
C ARG A 177 10.67 -6.87 23.25
N PRO A 178 10.71 -5.90 24.18
CA PRO A 178 11.90 -5.69 24.97
C PRO A 178 12.16 -6.96 25.79
N THR A 179 13.41 -7.41 25.86
CA THR A 179 13.86 -8.39 26.86
C THR A 179 13.98 -7.72 28.23
N VAL A 180 12.99 -6.94 28.65
CA VAL A 180 12.96 -6.17 29.90
C VAL A 180 11.56 -6.29 30.52
N GLY A 181 11.49 -6.40 31.85
CA GLY A 181 10.42 -7.04 32.60
C GLY A 181 9.01 -6.41 32.50
N PRO A 182 8.01 -7.04 33.18
CA PRO A 182 6.58 -6.80 32.96
C PRO A 182 6.04 -5.38 33.15
N LEU A 183 6.82 -4.46 33.72
CA LEU A 183 6.34 -3.14 34.15
C LEU A 183 6.63 -1.98 33.19
N GLU A 184 7.46 -2.16 32.16
CA GLU A 184 7.73 -1.12 31.14
C GLU A 184 7.08 -1.43 29.77
N GLY A 185 6.68 -2.68 29.55
CA GLY A 185 6.19 -3.18 28.25
C GLY A 185 4.78 -2.73 27.84
N LEU A 186 4.00 -2.13 28.75
CA LEU A 186 2.65 -1.66 28.43
C LEU A 186 2.64 -0.37 27.59
N ALA A 187 3.71 0.43 27.65
CA ALA A 187 3.83 1.65 26.84
C ALA A 187 4.23 1.37 25.38
N GLY A 188 4.95 0.29 25.10
CA GLY A 188 5.55 0.03 23.78
C GLY A 188 4.61 -0.58 22.73
N ALA A 189 3.50 -1.18 23.13
CA ALA A 189 2.67 -2.01 22.24
C ALA A 189 1.58 -1.23 21.45
N GLY A 190 1.35 0.05 21.78
CA GLY A 190 0.38 0.92 21.10
C GLY A 190 0.84 2.36 20.87
N LEU A 191 2.03 2.75 21.36
CA LEU A 191 2.49 4.13 21.39
C LEU A 191 3.86 4.29 20.73
N GLY A 192 4.02 3.79 19.50
CA GLY A 192 5.02 4.36 18.57
C GLY A 192 4.78 5.85 18.24
N MET A 193 3.83 6.48 18.94
CA MET A 193 3.34 7.85 18.82
C MET A 193 3.67 8.72 20.07
N PHE A 194 4.35 8.20 21.10
CA PHE A 194 4.94 9.09 22.12
C PHE A 194 6.41 9.31 21.80
N SER A 195 6.66 10.42 21.12
CA SER A 195 8.00 10.94 20.87
C SER A 195 8.65 11.36 22.18
N SER A 196 9.74 10.71 22.59
CA SER A 196 10.76 11.49 23.30
C SER A 196 11.19 12.62 22.38
N SER A 197 11.19 13.85 22.90
CA SER A 197 11.56 15.06 22.17
C SER A 197 13.01 14.92 21.69
N ARG A 198 13.27 15.40 20.48
CA ARG A 198 14.58 15.29 19.83
C ARG A 198 15.68 15.96 20.65
N GLU A 199 15.37 17.02 21.39
CA GLU A 199 16.29 17.66 22.34
C GLU A 199 16.80 16.67 23.39
N GLN A 200 15.93 15.85 23.98
CA GLN A 200 16.33 14.85 24.97
C GLN A 200 17.29 13.81 24.36
N ARG A 201 16.99 13.30 23.16
CA ARG A 201 17.88 12.36 22.44
C ARG A 201 19.17 13.02 21.94
N GLN A 202 19.14 14.29 21.51
CA GLN A 202 20.34 15.01 21.10
C GLN A 202 21.21 15.34 22.30
N HIS A 203 20.65 15.79 23.42
CA HIS A 203 21.38 16.03 24.66
C HIS A 203 22.03 14.75 25.18
N GLU A 204 21.31 13.62 25.18
CA GLU A 204 21.90 12.32 25.51
C GLU A 204 23.01 11.93 24.53
N MET A 205 22.82 12.10 23.21
CA MET A 205 23.86 11.80 22.21
C MET A 205 25.08 12.72 22.29
N TYR A 206 24.90 14.02 22.57
CA TYR A 206 26.00 14.98 22.73
C TYR A 206 26.74 14.74 24.04
N ALA A 207 26.03 14.51 25.14
CA ALA A 207 26.64 14.12 26.42
C ALA A 207 27.47 12.84 26.28
N MET A 208 26.97 11.84 25.54
CA MET A 208 27.72 10.60 25.29
C MET A 208 28.95 10.79 24.38
N ARG A 209 28.92 11.77 23.47
CA ARG A 209 30.06 12.11 22.60
C ARG A 209 31.18 12.82 23.36
N GLU A 210 30.83 13.67 24.34
CA GLU A 210 31.81 14.30 25.25
C GLU A 210 32.50 13.29 26.18
N ILE A 211 31.78 12.23 26.59
CA ILE A 211 32.34 11.15 27.44
C ILE A 211 33.25 10.19 26.63
N GLY A 212 33.49 10.45 25.34
CA GLY A 212 34.41 9.64 24.52
C GLY A 212 33.87 8.23 24.18
N MET A 213 32.59 7.96 24.41
CA MET A 213 31.98 6.66 24.18
C MET A 213 31.50 6.47 22.73
N SER A 214 32.29 6.82 21.71
CA SER A 214 31.90 6.60 20.31
C SER A 214 31.67 5.12 19.98
N ASN A 215 32.18 4.22 20.82
CA ASN A 215 31.99 2.77 20.76
C ASN A 215 30.84 2.27 21.65
N SER A 216 29.99 3.16 22.18
CA SER A 216 28.82 2.75 22.97
C SER A 216 27.87 1.91 22.11
N PRO A 217 27.35 0.78 22.64
CA PRO A 217 26.47 -0.13 21.91
C PRO A 217 25.22 0.58 21.35
N MET A 218 24.74 1.64 22.01
CA MET A 218 23.61 2.44 21.56
C MET A 218 23.84 3.19 20.23
N TYR A 219 25.06 3.62 19.92
CA TYR A 219 25.40 4.29 18.66
C TYR A 219 25.53 3.28 17.50
N MET A 220 25.99 2.07 17.81
CA MET A 220 26.02 0.93 16.88
C MET A 220 24.61 0.37 16.61
N GLU A 221 23.70 0.41 17.59
CA GLU A 221 22.30 -0.02 17.49
C GLU A 221 21.55 0.73 16.36
N GLY A 222 21.90 1.99 16.10
CA GLY A 222 21.30 2.79 15.01
C GLY A 222 21.72 2.37 13.59
N LYS A 223 22.79 1.56 13.46
CA LYS A 223 23.28 1.03 12.18
C LYS A 223 22.99 -0.47 11.99
N LEU A 224 22.62 -1.16 13.05
CA LEU A 224 22.33 -2.59 13.02
C LEU A 224 20.86 -2.81 12.67
N GLU A 225 20.61 -3.68 11.70
CA GLU A 225 19.25 -4.10 11.41
C GLU A 225 18.67 -4.85 12.61
N PRO A 226 17.43 -4.53 13.06
CA PRO A 226 16.79 -5.27 14.13
C PRO A 226 16.72 -6.77 13.80
N LYS A 227 16.81 -7.62 14.81
CA LYS A 227 16.60 -9.07 14.68
C LYS A 227 15.33 -9.36 13.84
N GLY A 228 15.40 -10.25 12.86
CA GLY A 228 14.27 -10.57 11.98
C GLY A 228 14.22 -9.83 10.63
N GLY A 229 15.27 -9.10 10.25
CA GLY A 229 15.38 -8.48 8.90
C GLY A 229 15.25 -9.47 7.74
N SER A 230 15.84 -10.67 7.87
CA SER A 230 15.76 -11.75 6.86
C SER A 230 14.32 -12.25 6.63
N PHE A 231 13.54 -12.44 7.71
CA PHE A 231 12.13 -12.83 7.60
C PHE A 231 11.32 -11.78 6.86
N ARG A 232 11.49 -10.48 7.21
CA ARG A 232 10.78 -9.39 6.52
C ARG A 232 11.09 -9.38 5.03
N ARG A 233 12.36 -9.46 4.63
CA ARG A 233 12.77 -9.45 3.21
C ARG A 233 12.22 -10.65 2.44
N THR A 234 12.24 -11.84 3.04
CA THR A 234 11.68 -13.06 2.44
C THR A 234 10.17 -12.93 2.26
N MET A 235 9.47 -12.48 3.30
CA MET A 235 8.02 -12.26 3.25
C MET A 235 7.66 -11.22 2.20
N LEU A 236 8.42 -10.13 2.07
CA LEU A 236 8.21 -9.14 1.00
C LEU A 236 8.37 -9.75 -0.39
N GLY A 237 9.42 -10.55 -0.62
CA GLY A 237 9.63 -11.22 -1.90
C GLY A 237 8.44 -12.10 -2.28
N LEU A 238 8.00 -12.96 -1.35
CA LEU A 238 6.80 -13.79 -1.53
C LEU A 238 5.55 -12.94 -1.77
N TYR A 239 5.39 -11.86 -1.00
CA TYR A 239 4.26 -10.95 -1.13
C TYR A 239 4.20 -10.33 -2.53
N LEU A 240 5.32 -9.78 -3.01
CA LEU A 240 5.40 -9.16 -4.33
C LEU A 240 5.06 -10.18 -5.43
N VAL A 241 5.65 -11.37 -5.39
CA VAL A 241 5.40 -12.41 -6.40
C VAL A 241 3.92 -12.80 -6.42
N ILE A 242 3.35 -13.15 -5.27
CA ILE A 242 1.95 -13.60 -5.19
C ILE A 242 0.98 -12.47 -5.56
N ASN A 243 1.23 -11.25 -5.09
CA ASN A 243 0.41 -10.08 -5.40
C ASN A 243 0.39 -9.77 -6.91
N TRP A 244 1.54 -9.85 -7.58
CA TRP A 244 1.62 -9.63 -9.02
C TRP A 244 1.07 -10.80 -9.83
N LEU A 245 1.13 -12.04 -9.32
CA LEU A 245 0.42 -13.17 -9.93
C LEU A 245 -1.10 -12.99 -9.89
N PHE A 246 -1.67 -12.63 -8.73
CA PHE A 246 -3.10 -12.28 -8.64
C PHE A 246 -3.46 -11.14 -9.60
N THR A 247 -2.64 -10.09 -9.64
CA THR A 247 -2.84 -8.94 -10.52
C THR A 247 -2.83 -9.36 -11.98
N ALA A 248 -1.85 -10.16 -12.41
CA ALA A 248 -1.74 -10.64 -13.78
C ALA A 248 -2.95 -11.51 -14.18
N VAL A 249 -3.37 -12.43 -13.31
CA VAL A 249 -4.56 -13.27 -13.53
C VAL A 249 -5.81 -12.40 -13.70
N LEU A 250 -6.05 -11.46 -12.79
CA LEU A 250 -7.20 -10.56 -12.86
C LEU A 250 -7.16 -9.65 -14.11
N VAL A 251 -5.99 -9.14 -14.49
CA VAL A 251 -5.82 -8.36 -15.73
C VAL A 251 -6.14 -9.20 -16.96
N VAL A 252 -5.67 -10.46 -17.02
CA VAL A 252 -5.97 -11.38 -18.14
C VAL A 252 -7.47 -11.63 -18.23
N ILE A 253 -8.14 -11.88 -17.10
CA ILE A 253 -9.60 -12.06 -17.05
C ILE A 253 -10.32 -10.83 -17.61
N VAL A 254 -9.92 -9.63 -17.17
CA VAL A 254 -10.55 -8.37 -17.62
C VAL A 254 -10.31 -8.10 -19.10
N VAL A 255 -9.09 -8.34 -19.61
CA VAL A 255 -8.73 -8.07 -21.01
C VAL A 255 -9.40 -9.05 -21.96
N LEU A 256 -9.62 -10.30 -21.53
CA LEU A 256 -10.24 -11.34 -22.34
C LEU A 256 -11.77 -11.44 -22.17
N ALA A 257 -12.39 -10.63 -21.29
CA ALA A 257 -13.81 -10.67 -20.99
C ALA A 257 -14.73 -10.49 -22.23
N PRO A 258 -15.70 -11.38 -22.52
CA PRO A 258 -16.03 -12.60 -21.79
C PRO A 258 -14.98 -13.70 -22.05
N ILE A 259 -14.32 -14.16 -20.98
CA ILE A 259 -13.22 -15.12 -21.06
C ILE A 259 -13.74 -16.54 -21.30
N GLU A 260 -15.00 -16.80 -20.95
CA GLU A 260 -15.69 -18.08 -21.09
C GLU A 260 -15.72 -18.56 -22.54
N ASP A 261 -15.83 -17.64 -23.50
CA ASP A 261 -15.80 -17.97 -24.93
C ASP A 261 -14.45 -18.57 -25.33
N TYR A 262 -13.36 -18.07 -24.77
CA TYR A 262 -12.01 -18.59 -25.01
C TYR A 262 -11.80 -19.93 -24.32
N LEU A 263 -12.25 -20.06 -23.07
CA LEU A 263 -12.11 -21.30 -22.29
C LEU A 263 -12.90 -22.44 -22.93
N LYS A 264 -14.12 -22.17 -23.39
CA LYS A 264 -14.97 -23.16 -24.07
C LYS A 264 -14.35 -23.63 -25.38
N ASN A 265 -13.76 -22.71 -26.15
CA ASN A 265 -13.08 -23.06 -27.40
C ASN A 265 -11.77 -23.83 -27.18
N TRP A 266 -11.12 -23.64 -26.03
CA TRP A 266 -9.93 -24.40 -25.65
C TRP A 266 -10.28 -25.80 -25.13
N SER A 267 -11.37 -25.95 -24.37
CA SER A 267 -11.82 -27.27 -23.85
C SER A 267 -12.36 -28.22 -24.93
N LEU A 268 -12.69 -27.69 -26.12
CA LEU A 268 -13.19 -28.44 -27.27
C LEU A 268 -12.08 -28.89 -28.24
N LYS A 269 -10.82 -28.58 -27.96
CA LYS A 269 -9.64 -29.04 -28.70
C LYS A 269 -8.87 -30.06 -27.88
#